data_AF-A0A378F8X9-F1
#
_entry.id   AF-A0A378F8X9-F1
#
_cell.length_a   1.000
_cell.length_b   1.000
_cell.length_c   1.000
_cell.angle_alpha   90.00
_cell.angle_beta   90.00
_cell.angle_gamma   90.00
#
_symmetry.space_group_name_H-M   'P 1'
#
loop_
_entity.id
_entity.type
_entity.pdbx_description
1 polymer ?
#
loop_
_entity_poly.entity_id
_entity_poly.type
_entity_poly.pdbx_seq_one_letter_code
_entity_poly.pdbx_strand_id
1 'polypeptide(L)'
;MKRPPPGQIILDGEAVSLQSTHQAEKLGISIIFQELNLFPNMNVMDNIFMANEFFQKGRINEKYQYALANRCWNGWSWMSILTLRWVNSVSATSS
;
A
#
# COMPACT_ATOMS: atom_id res chain seq x y z
N MET A 1 17.48 -0.58 20.05
CA MET A 1 17.38 0.01 18.70
C MET A 1 18.54 -0.50 17.87
N LYS A 2 18.28 -1.17 16.73
CA LYS A 2 19.34 -1.70 15.85
C LYS A 2 19.75 -0.59 14.89
N ARG A 3 21.02 -0.19 14.90
CA ARG A 3 21.56 0.82 13.98
C ARG A 3 21.69 0.17 12.60
N PRO A 4 21.20 0.81 11.51
CA PRO A 4 21.40 0.27 10.17
C PRO A 4 22.92 0.23 9.87
N PRO A 5 23.38 -0.74 9.06
CA PRO A 5 24.75 -0.75 8.57
C PRO A 5 25.03 0.56 7.80
N PRO A 6 26.31 0.95 7.65
CA PRO A 6 26.67 2.15 6.90
C PRO A 6 26.05 2.12 5.49
N GLY A 7 25.32 3.19 5.17
CA GLY A 7 24.55 3.36 3.95
C GLY A 7 23.72 4.65 4.03
N GLN A 8 23.34 5.22 2.89
CA GLN A 8 22.55 6.45 2.81
C GLN A 8 21.21 6.15 2.13
N ILE A 9 20.13 6.69 2.68
CA ILE A 9 18.81 6.66 2.05
C ILE A 9 18.65 8.00 1.33
N ILE A 10 18.37 7.95 0.03
CA ILE A 10 18.08 9.13 -0.79
C ILE A 10 16.59 9.12 -1.10
N LEU A 11 15.88 10.20 -0.77
CA LEU A 11 14.47 10.43 -1.10
C LEU A 11 14.38 11.74 -1.88
N ASP A 12 13.81 11.70 -3.09
CA ASP A 12 13.68 12.87 -3.97
C ASP A 12 15.00 13.65 -4.21
N GLY A 13 16.12 12.94 -4.23
CA GLY A 13 17.46 13.52 -4.41
C GLY A 13 18.13 14.01 -3.12
N GLU A 14 17.41 14.03 -2.00
CA GLU A 14 17.90 14.48 -0.70
C GLU A 14 18.23 13.30 0.23
N ALA A 15 19.29 13.46 1.02
CA ALA A 15 19.69 12.47 2.00
C ALA A 15 18.78 12.49 3.22
N VAL A 16 18.13 11.38 3.54
CA VAL A 16 17.23 11.27 4.70
C VAL A 16 17.78 10.27 5.73
N SER A 17 17.65 10.63 7.00
CA SER A 17 17.93 9.73 8.13
C SER A 17 16.62 9.39 8.83
N LEU A 18 16.18 8.14 8.70
CA LEU A 18 14.96 7.65 9.31
C LEU A 18 15.31 6.90 10.59
N GLN A 19 14.92 7.45 11.74
CA GLN A 19 15.15 6.80 13.04
C GLN A 19 13.90 6.10 13.61
N SER A 20 12.74 6.29 12.96
CA SER A 20 11.49 5.63 13.32
C SER A 20 10.54 5.54 12.14
N THR A 21 9.57 4.62 12.22
CA THR A 21 8.49 4.46 11.24
C THR A 21 7.66 5.75 11.12
N HIS A 22 7.37 6.42 12.23
CA HIS A 22 6.63 7.68 12.25
C HIS A 22 7.33 8.83 11.52
N GLN A 23 8.67 8.88 11.52
CA GLN A 23 9.41 9.84 10.69
C GLN A 23 9.27 9.53 9.19
N ALA A 24 9.23 8.24 8.82
CA ALA A 24 9.02 7.82 7.45
C ALA A 24 7.62 8.19 6.95
N GLU A 25 6.58 7.99 7.78
CA GLU A 25 5.19 8.36 7.46
C GLU A 25 5.04 9.85 7.15
N LYS A 26 5.70 10.74 7.91
CA LYS A 26 5.69 12.19 7.66
C LYS A 26 6.33 12.60 6.33
N LEU A 27 7.20 11.74 5.79
CA LEU A 27 7.82 11.91 4.48
C LEU A 27 7.03 11.20 3.37
N GLY A 28 5.82 10.71 3.67
CA GLY A 28 4.98 10.00 2.70
C GLY A 28 5.42 8.56 2.44
N ILE A 29 6.34 8.02 3.24
CA ILE A 29 6.79 6.63 3.12
C ILE A 29 5.82 5.74 3.91
N SER A 30 5.15 4.83 3.21
CA SER A 30 4.31 3.79 3.82
C SER A 30 5.08 2.48 3.96
N ILE A 31 4.87 1.78 5.07
CA ILE A 31 5.55 0.51 5.39
C ILE A 31 4.56 -0.64 5.22
N ILE A 32 4.98 -1.66 4.47
CA ILE A 32 4.24 -2.93 4.36
C ILE A 32 5.07 -4.02 5.03
N PHE A 33 4.49 -4.69 6.02
CA PHE A 33 5.14 -5.83 6.66
C PHE A 33 5.02 -7.08 5.77
N GLN A 34 6.14 -7.80 5.55
CA GLN A 34 6.21 -8.95 4.63
C GLN A 34 5.38 -10.17 5.11
N GLU A 35 4.99 -10.20 6.39
CA GLU A 35 4.10 -11.20 6.98
C GLU A 35 2.79 -10.52 7.41
N LEU A 36 1.90 -10.29 6.44
CA LEU A 36 0.56 -9.77 6.71
C LEU A 36 -0.28 -10.86 7.39
N ASN A 37 -0.53 -10.70 8.70
CA ASN A 37 -1.51 -11.51 9.42
C ASN A 37 -2.93 -11.08 9.00
N LEU A 38 -3.41 -11.65 7.90
CA LEU A 38 -4.80 -11.50 7.48
C LEU A 38 -5.71 -12.31 8.40
N PHE A 39 -6.90 -11.78 8.66
CA PHE A 39 -7.97 -12.49 9.34
C PHE A 39 -8.81 -13.22 8.29
N PRO A 40 -8.66 -14.55 8.15
CA PRO A 40 -9.28 -15.31 7.06
C PRO A 40 -10.81 -15.37 7.16
N ASN A 41 -11.36 -15.10 8.35
CA ASN A 41 -12.80 -15.06 8.61
C ASN A 41 -13.42 -13.67 8.40
N MET A 42 -12.62 -12.70 7.92
CA MET A 42 -13.05 -11.33 7.70
C MET A 42 -13.01 -10.99 6.21
N ASN A 43 -13.90 -10.09 5.78
CA ASN A 43 -13.92 -9.71 4.37
C ASN A 43 -12.67 -8.85 4.03
N VAL A 44 -12.41 -8.62 2.74
CA VAL A 44 -11.24 -7.86 2.28
C VAL A 44 -11.26 -6.41 2.79
N MET A 45 -12.44 -5.79 2.84
CA MET A 45 -12.60 -4.43 3.36
C MET A 45 -12.26 -4.37 4.85
N ASP A 46 -12.74 -5.31 5.65
CA ASP A 46 -12.47 -5.33 7.08
C ASP A 46 -10.98 -5.58 7.33
N ASN A 47 -10.32 -6.43 6.54
CA ASN A 47 -8.86 -6.59 6.61
C ASN A 47 -8.09 -5.30 6.25
N ILE A 48 -8.63 -4.44 5.39
CA ILE A 48 -8.01 -3.16 4.98
C ILE A 48 -8.20 -2.08 6.06
N PHE A 49 -9.36 -2.01 6.71
CA PHE A 49 -9.70 -0.95 7.67
C PHE A 49 -9.53 -1.37 9.13
N MET A 50 -9.12 -2.60 9.39
CA MET A 50 -8.86 -3.06 10.76
C MET A 50 -7.84 -2.16 11.46
N ALA A 51 -8.20 -1.68 12.65
CA ALA A 51 -7.41 -0.75 13.47
C ALA A 51 -7.22 0.65 12.86
N ASN A 52 -7.88 0.96 11.74
CA ASN A 52 -7.93 2.28 11.14
C ASN A 52 -9.35 2.56 10.59
N GLU A 53 -10.36 2.20 11.36
CA GLU A 53 -11.74 2.32 10.93
C GLU A 53 -12.12 3.80 10.80
N PHE A 54 -12.70 4.16 9.66
CA PHE A 54 -13.27 5.47 9.46
C PHE A 54 -14.62 5.62 10.17
N PHE A 55 -14.64 6.43 11.23
CA PHE A 55 -15.84 6.77 11.98
C PHE A 55 -16.45 8.10 11.50
N GLN A 56 -17.76 8.13 11.34
CA GLN A 56 -18.53 9.34 11.11
C GLN A 56 -19.68 9.42 12.12
N LYS A 57 -19.76 10.54 12.87
CA LYS A 57 -20.78 10.74 13.94
C LYS A 57 -20.81 9.59 14.96
N GLY A 58 -19.64 9.08 15.36
CA GLY A 58 -19.51 8.00 16.34
C GLY A 58 -19.93 6.60 15.86
N ARG A 59 -20.19 6.42 14.56
CA ARG A 59 -20.46 5.11 13.95
C ARG A 59 -19.48 4.85 12.82
N ILE A 60 -19.18 3.59 12.56
CA ILE A 60 -18.40 3.20 11.39
C ILE A 60 -19.18 3.60 10.13
N ASN A 61 -18.55 4.34 9.23
CA ASN A 61 -19.13 4.63 7.93
C ASN A 61 -18.70 3.55 6.93
N GLU A 62 -19.40 2.42 7.01
CA GLU A 62 -19.17 1.25 6.16
C GLU A 62 -19.31 1.58 4.67
N LYS A 63 -20.30 2.41 4.29
CA LYS A 63 -20.51 2.81 2.90
C LYS A 63 -19.32 3.56 2.32
N TYR A 64 -18.70 4.44 3.10
CA TYR A 64 -17.52 5.18 2.68
C TYR A 64 -16.30 4.26 2.58
N GLN A 65 -16.06 3.41 3.57
CA GLN A 65 -14.98 2.43 3.56
C GLN A 65 -15.08 1.49 2.35
N TYR A 66 -16.27 0.97 2.07
CA TYR A 66 -16.52 0.13 0.90
C TYR A 66 -16.21 0.86 -0.41
N ALA A 67 -16.66 2.11 -0.56
CA ALA A 67 -16.38 2.90 -1.75
C ALA A 67 -14.88 3.17 -1.92
N LEU A 68 -14.14 3.37 -0.83
CA LEU A 68 -12.70 3.60 -0.84
C LEU A 68 -11.93 2.31 -1.20
N ALA A 69 -12.27 1.19 -0.56
CA ALA A 69 -11.70 -0.12 -0.88
C ALA A 69 -11.94 -0.50 -2.34
N ASN A 70 -13.16 -0.27 -2.86
CA ASN A 70 -13.48 -0.56 -4.24
C ASN A 70 -12.67 0.33 -5.22
N ARG A 71 -12.40 1.60 -4.89
CA ARG A 71 -11.51 2.44 -5.72
C ARG A 71 -10.08 1.90 -5.74
N CYS A 72 -9.54 1.52 -4.58
CA CYS A 72 -8.20 0.92 -4.49
C CYS A 72 -8.14 -0.37 -5.30
N TRP A 73 -9.11 -1.27 -5.13
CA TRP A 73 -9.19 -2.53 -5.84
C TRP A 73 -9.29 -2.36 -7.36
N ASN A 74 -10.16 -1.45 -7.84
CA ASN A 74 -10.30 -1.19 -9.27
C ASN A 74 -9.02 -0.57 -9.86
N GLY A 75 -8.33 0.31 -9.13
CA GLY A 75 -7.03 0.84 -9.57
C GLY A 75 -5.98 -0.25 -9.75
N TRP A 76 -5.92 -1.20 -8.80
CA TRP A 76 -5.00 -2.33 -8.86
C TRP A 76 -5.36 -3.32 -9.97
N SER A 77 -6.66 -3.60 -10.15
CA SER A 77 -7.17 -4.44 -11.24
C SER A 77 -6.82 -3.85 -12.61
N TRP A 78 -6.95 -2.53 -12.78
CA TRP A 78 -6.53 -1.83 -13.99
C TRP A 78 -5.02 -1.92 -14.23
N MET A 79 -4.20 -1.80 -13.18
CA MET A 79 -2.75 -2.01 -13.27
C MET A 79 -2.40 -3.44 -13.70
N SER A 80 -3.05 -4.47 -13.14
CA SER A 80 -2.81 -5.86 -13.54
C SER A 80 -3.18 -6.13 -15.01
N ILE A 81 -4.26 -5.54 -15.51
CA ILE A 81 -4.66 -5.64 -16.92
C ILE A 81 -3.62 -4.96 -17.83
N LEU A 82 -3.09 -3.80 -17.43
CA LEU A 82 -2.03 -3.11 -18.16
C LEU A 82 -0.72 -3.91 -18.16
N THR A 83 -0.36 -4.56 -17.04
CA THR A 83 0.81 -5.45 -16.97
C THR A 83 0.68 -6.62 -17.93
N LEU A 84 -0.47 -7.29 -17.99
CA LEU A 84 -0.72 -8.39 -18.93
C LEU A 84 -0.68 -7.92 -20.39
N ARG A 85 -1.23 -6.72 -20.68
CA ARG A 85 -1.18 -6.13 -22.02
C ARG A 85 0.24 -5.76 -22.44
N TRP A 86 1.07 -5.28 -21.52
CA TRP A 86 2.47 -4.95 -21.79
C TRP A 86 3.32 -6.19 -22.07
N VAL A 87 3.18 -7.26 -21.27
CA VAL A 87 3.88 -8.54 -21.48
C VAL A 87 3.57 -9.16 -22.85
N ASN A 88 2.31 -9.11 -23.29
CA ASN A 88 1.92 -9.59 -24.62
C ASN A 88 2.47 -8.71 -25.76
N SER A 89 2.65 -7.40 -25.54
CA SER A 89 3.21 -6.50 -26.55
C SER A 89 4.73 -6.67 -26.73
N VAL A 90 5.46 -6.99 -25.66
CA VAL A 90 6.92 -7.23 -25.72
C VAL A 90 7.25 -8.56 -26.40
N SER A 91 6.32 -9.51 -26.37
CA SER A 91 6.46 -10.83 -27.02
C SER A 91 6.27 -10.76 -28.54
N ALA A 92 5.61 -9.72 -29.05
CA ALA A 92 5.26 -9.57 -30.47
C ALA A 92 6.34 -8.87 -31.32
N THR A 93 7.42 -8.36 -30.72
CA THR A 93 8.52 -7.65 -31.42
C THR A 93 9.79 -8.49 -31.58
N SER A 94 9.69 -9.81 -31.47
CA SER A 94 10.80 -10.74 -31.71
C SER A 94 10.49 -11.66 -32.89
N SER A 95 10.61 -11.15 -34.13
CA SER A 95 10.70 -11.93 -35.37
C SER A 95 11.37 -11.09 -36.45
#